data_AF-A0A2W2ENG2-F1
#
_entry.id   AF-A0A2W2ENG2-F1
#
_cell.length_a   1.000
_cell.length_b   1.000
_cell.length_c   1.000
_cell.angle_alpha   90.00
_cell.angle_beta   90.00
_cell.angle_gamma   90.00
#
_symmetry.space_group_name_H-M   'P 1'
#
loop_
_entity.id
_entity.type
_entity.pdbx_description
1 polymer ?
#
loop_
_entity_poly.entity_id
_entity_poly.type
_entity_poly.pdbx_seq_one_letter_code
_entity_poly.pdbx_strand_id
1 'polypeptide(L)' 'MKKFFTIIGGMGTPATESYIRLLNARTPTHRDQDYLNYILVNHATVPDRST' A
#
# COMPACT_ATOMS: atom_id res chain seq x y z
N MET A 1 15.65 13.55 -7.71
CA MET A 1 15.07 12.51 -6.82
C MET A 1 13.91 11.83 -7.52
N LYS A 2 13.79 10.50 -7.46
CA LYS A 2 12.55 9.82 -7.88
C LYS A 2 11.44 10.17 -6.89
N LYS A 3 10.22 10.36 -7.37
CA LYS A 3 9.05 10.56 -6.50
C LYS A 3 8.81 9.29 -5.68
N PHE A 4 8.57 9.44 -4.39
CA PHE A 4 8.17 8.36 -3.49
C PHE A 4 6.97 8.82 -2.65
N PHE A 5 6.21 7.86 -2.12
CA PHE A 5 5.09 8.14 -1.23
C PHE A 5 4.97 7.07 -0.13
N THR A 6 4.08 7.30 0.83
CA THR A 6 3.78 6.34 1.89
C THR A 6 2.31 5.93 1.82
N ILE A 7 2.04 4.65 1.99
CA ILE A 7 0.70 4.11 2.19
C ILE A 7 0.52 3.85 3.68
N ILE A 8 -0.49 4.47 4.29
CA ILE A 8 -0.87 4.22 5.68
C ILE A 8 -2.08 3.29 5.68
N GLY A 9 -1.85 2.05 6.09
CA GLY A 9 -2.86 1.00 6.21
C GLY A 9 -2.98 0.46 7.63
N GLY A 10 -3.56 -0.73 7.75
CA GLY A 10 -3.83 -1.40 9.03
C GLY A 10 -5.30 -1.40 9.44
N MET A 11 -6.17 -0.69 8.70
CA MET A 11 -7.60 -0.56 9.00
C MET A 11 -8.46 -1.17 7.88
N GLY A 12 -8.46 -2.48 7.61
CA GLY A 12 -7.79 -3.58 8.31
C GLY A 12 -6.54 -4.11 7.58
N THR A 13 -5.76 -4.94 8.27
CA THR A 13 -4.53 -5.56 7.71
C THR A 13 -4.79 -6.38 6.44
N PRO A 14 -5.81 -7.27 6.36
CA PRO A 14 -6.09 -8.02 5.13
C PRO A 14 -6.54 -7.13 3.96
N ALA A 15 -7.29 -6.06 4.26
CA ALA A 15 -7.70 -5.09 3.25
C ALA A 15 -6.50 -4.31 2.71
N THR A 16 -5.52 -4.01 3.57
CA THR A 16 -4.27 -3.34 3.20
C THR A 16 -3.44 -4.21 2.26
N GLU A 17 -3.28 -5.50 2.56
CA GLU A 17 -2.59 -6.45 1.68
C GLU A 17 -3.29 -6.58 0.31
N SER A 18 -4.63 -6.70 0.34
CA SER A 18 -5.45 -6.73 -0.88
C SER A 18 -5.30 -5.45 -1.73
N TYR A 19 -5.24 -4.28 -1.09
CA TYR A 19 -4.99 -3.00 -1.77
C TYR A 19 -3.63 -3.00 -2.49
N ILE A 20 -2.56 -3.49 -1.84
CA ILE A 20 -1.23 -3.58 -2.47
C ILE A 20 -1.24 -4.51 -3.68
N ARG A 21 -1.89 -5.68 -3.59
CA ARG A 21 -2.03 -6.60 -4.73
C ARG A 21 -2.73 -5.92 -5.91
N LEU A 22 -3.81 -5.19 -5.62
CA LEU A 22 -4.58 -4.44 -6.62
C LEU A 22 -3.79 -3.25 -7.21
N LEU A 23 -2.99 -2.56 -6.41
CA LEU A 23 -2.12 -1.47 -6.87
C LEU A 23 -1.07 -2.00 -7.83
N ASN A 24 -0.39 -3.09 -7.47
CA ASN A 24 0.64 -3.71 -8.31
C ASN A 24 0.03 -4.24 -9.63
N ALA A 25 -1.13 -4.89 -9.58
CA ALA A 25 -1.83 -5.41 -10.77
C ALA A 25 -2.28 -4.30 -11.73
N ARG A 26 -2.56 -3.09 -11.22
CA ARG A 26 -2.97 -1.93 -12.02
C ARG A 26 -1.82 -1.03 -12.45
N THR A 27 -0.59 -1.29 -11.98
CA THR A 27 0.59 -0.52 -12.37
C THR A 27 1.19 -1.15 -13.62
N PRO A 28 1.19 -0.48 -14.79
CA PRO A 28 1.84 -1.01 -15.98
C PRO A 28 3.35 -1.12 -15.73
N THR A 29 3.87 -2.33 -15.76
CA THR A 29 5.26 -2.65 -15.44
C THR A 29 5.78 -3.72 -16.40
N HIS A 30 7.05 -3.61 -16.80
CA HIS A 30 7.74 -4.58 -17.64
C HIS A 30 8.97 -5.19 -16.94
N ARG A 31 9.36 -4.64 -15.80
CA ARG A 31 10.44 -5.09 -14.90
C ARG A 31 10.22 -4.53 -13.50
N ASP A 32 10.95 -5.05 -12.53
CA ASP A 32 10.80 -4.69 -11.11
C ASP A 32 11.01 -3.20 -10.83
N GLN A 33 11.91 -2.53 -11.56
CA GLN A 33 12.22 -1.11 -11.36
C GLN A 33 11.13 -0.17 -11.89
N ASP A 34 10.10 -0.70 -12.56
CA ASP A 34 8.95 0.07 -13.04
C ASP A 34 7.86 0.20 -11.96
N TYR A 35 7.91 -0.59 -10.87
CA TYR A 35 6.98 -0.47 -9.76
C TYR A 35 7.13 0.86 -8.99
N LEU A 36 6.06 1.23 -8.31
CA LEU A 36 5.99 2.46 -7.54
C LEU A 36 6.94 2.42 -6.34
N ASN A 37 7.69 3.51 -6.12
CA ASN A 37 8.52 3.67 -4.92
C ASN A 37 7.61 4.09 -3.75
N TYR A 38 7.34 3.18 -2.81
CA TYR A 38 6.58 3.50 -1.61
C TYR A 38 7.03 2.74 -0.37
N ILE A 39 6.71 3.30 0.79
CA ILE A 39 6.78 2.61 2.09
C ILE A 39 5.35 2.29 2.54
N LEU A 40 5.14 1.08 3.04
CA LEU A 40 3.87 0.69 3.67
C LEU A 40 4.01 0.75 5.18
N VAL A 41 3.14 1.52 5.84
CA VAL A 41 2.92 1.47 7.28
C VAL A 41 1.64 0.69 7.52
N ASN A 42 1.75 -0.51 8.08
CA ASN A 42 0.59 -1.31 8.48
C ASN A 42 0.38 -1.22 10.00
N HIS A 43 -0.47 -0.28 10.45
CA HIS A 43 -0.72 -0.03 11.87
C HIS A 43 -2.07 -0.65 12.27
N ALA A 44 -2.07 -1.92 12.65
CA ALA A 44 -3.30 -2.68 12.93
C ALA A 44 -4.04 -2.25 14.20
N THR A 45 -3.35 -1.60 15.14
CA THR A 45 -3.90 -1.09 16.41
C THR A 45 -4.52 0.31 16.29
N VAL A 46 -4.65 0.88 15.09
CA VAL A 46 -5.42 2.11 14.92
C VAL A 46 -6.87 1.84 15.35
N PRO A 47 -7.46 2.69 16.22
CA PRO A 47 -8.82 2.49 16.71
C PRO A 47 -9.83 2.29 15.58
N ASP A 48 -10.87 1.50 15.87
CA ASP A 48 -11.98 1.33 14.94
C ASP A 48 -12.57 2.70 14.58
N ARG A 49 -12.94 2.87 13.30
CA ARG A 49 -13.38 4.17 12.76
C ARG A 49 -14.89 4.38 12.88
N SER A 50 -15.62 3.37 13.35
CA SER A 50 -17.09 3.34 13.41
C SER A 50 -17.66 3.31 14.83
N THR A 51 -16.82 3.08 15.85
CA THR A 51 -17.18 3.10 17.28
C THR A 51 -16.42 4.20 18.01
#